data_AF-A0A2G9U2H3-F1
#
_entry.id   AF-A0A2G9U2H3-F1
#
_cell.length_a   1.000
_cell.length_b   1.000
_cell.length_c   1.000
_cell.angle_alpha   90.00
_cell.angle_beta   90.00
_cell.angle_gamma   90.00
#
_symmetry.space_group_name_H-M   'P 1'
#
loop_
_entity.id
_entity.type
_entity.pdbx_description
1 polymer ?
#
loop_
_entity_poly.entity_id
_entity_poly.type
_entity_poly.pdbx_seq_one_letter_code
_entity_poly.pdbx_strand_id
1 'polypeptide(L)'
;MRRLAYLQEAKLAYDWVMEAFDIMKFTQKEKDELFAITAGIMHMGELTFKQRPREEQAELDNGKEGELACKLYQVDYEKFINSMLKPRVKVNWAVGALAKALFARMFAWLIRRCNKTLDAQDLAREYFIGVLDIAGFEIFDHNSFEQLWINFVNEKLQQFFNHHMFVLEQEEYSREGIQWQFIDFGLDLQACIELIEKVGQPLGVISMLDEECIVPKATDLTLASKLNDQHLGKHPNFQKPRPPKGKQAEAHLAIVHYAGTVRYNVKGWLEKNKDPLNDTAVSVLKANTQNTLMAELWADYNTQDDIASLGKKAVPGKKKGKSASFMTVSMMYRESLNKLMHMLNQTHPHFIRCIIPNEQKKSGVIEANLVLNQLTCNGVLEGIRICRKGFPNRMPYLDFKQRYAVLAAEEAKKAKTDKEAGQGIVNKLSSKGSLKPEDFQCGLTKVFFKAGVLAHLEELRDEELSIIITKFQSACRHYLAMWDYKRRLDQK
;
A
#
# COMPACT_ATOMS: atom_id res chain seq x y z
N MET A 1 0.50 15.04 34.28
CA MET A 1 1.76 14.64 33.60
C MET A 1 1.58 14.27 32.12
N ARG A 2 0.80 13.24 31.73
CA ARG A 2 0.65 12.85 30.30
C ARG A 2 0.11 13.96 29.37
N ARG A 3 -0.87 14.76 29.82
CA ARG A 3 -1.41 15.89 29.04
C ARG A 3 -0.38 17.02 28.82
N LEU A 4 0.52 17.22 29.79
CA LEU A 4 1.58 18.25 29.70
C LEU A 4 2.67 17.83 28.71
N ALA A 5 3.07 16.55 28.73
CA ALA A 5 4.02 16.00 27.76
C ALA A 5 3.46 16.08 26.33
N TYR A 6 2.19 15.71 26.14
CA TYR A 6 1.53 15.84 24.83
C TYR A 6 1.49 17.28 24.31
N LEU A 7 1.18 18.25 25.19
CA LEU A 7 1.18 19.66 24.81
C LEU A 7 2.58 20.19 24.47
N GLN A 8 3.62 19.68 25.13
CA GLN A 8 5.01 20.02 24.79
C GLN A 8 5.41 19.46 23.42
N GLU A 9 5.07 18.20 23.12
CA GLU A 9 5.31 17.60 21.80
C GLU A 9 4.52 18.31 20.70
N ALA A 10 3.24 18.62 20.95
CA ALA A 10 2.41 19.35 20.00
C ALA A 10 2.96 20.77 19.72
N LYS A 11 3.49 21.45 20.76
CA LYS A 11 4.14 22.75 20.59
C LYS A 11 5.39 22.64 19.72
N LEU A 12 6.26 21.66 19.97
CA LEU A 12 7.45 21.45 19.15
C LEU A 12 7.10 21.15 17.69
N ALA A 13 6.08 20.31 17.45
CA ALA A 13 5.61 20.03 16.09
C ALA A 13 5.04 21.27 15.41
N TYR A 14 4.31 22.12 16.13
CA TYR A 14 3.84 23.40 15.62
C TYR A 14 5.00 24.31 15.22
N ASP A 15 6.02 24.44 16.08
CA ASP A 15 7.19 25.27 15.81
C ASP A 15 7.92 24.81 14.53
N TRP A 16 8.07 23.50 14.32
CA TRP A 16 8.63 22.94 13.07
C TRP A 16 7.77 23.22 11.84
N VAL A 17 6.44 23.14 11.96
CA VAL A 17 5.53 23.47 10.85
C VAL A 17 5.63 24.95 10.49
N MET A 18 5.77 25.84 11.48
CA MET A 18 5.95 27.27 11.25
C MET A 18 7.25 27.55 10.50
N GLU A 19 8.35 26.94 10.93
CA GLU A 19 9.64 27.02 10.25
C GLU A 19 9.57 26.48 8.81
N ALA A 20 8.89 25.35 8.60
CA ALA A 20 8.69 24.78 7.26
C ALA A 20 7.89 25.73 6.36
N PHE A 21 6.86 26.41 6.88
CA PHE A 21 6.12 27.42 6.12
C PHE A 21 7.00 28.60 5.71
N ASP A 22 7.93 29.04 6.58
CA ASP A 22 8.89 30.09 6.25
C ASP A 22 9.86 29.66 5.15
N ILE A 23 10.44 28.46 5.27
CA ILE A 23 11.35 27.87 4.27
C ILE A 23 10.66 27.75 2.90
N MET A 24 9.40 27.30 2.90
CA MET A 24 8.60 27.13 1.68
C MET A 24 7.99 28.44 1.15
N LYS A 25 8.35 29.58 1.77
CA LYS A 25 7.97 30.94 1.40
C LYS A 25 6.46 31.19 1.40
N PHE A 26 5.74 30.65 2.37
CA PHE A 26 4.33 30.99 2.58
C PHE A 26 4.22 32.40 3.16
N THR A 27 3.32 33.21 2.60
CA THR A 27 3.01 34.54 3.13
C THR A 27 2.27 34.43 4.46
N GLN A 28 2.39 35.44 5.33
CA GLN A 28 1.66 35.44 6.61
C GLN A 28 0.15 35.30 6.39
N LYS A 29 -0.40 35.96 5.35
CA LYS A 29 -1.80 35.85 4.97
C LYS A 29 -2.20 34.41 4.63
N GLU A 30 -1.42 33.70 3.82
CA GLU A 30 -1.68 32.29 3.49
C GLU A 30 -1.69 31.40 4.75
N LYS A 31 -0.75 31.62 5.68
CA LYS A 31 -0.71 30.88 6.95
C LYS A 31 -1.94 31.15 7.81
N ASP A 32 -2.30 32.41 7.99
CA ASP A 32 -3.44 32.83 8.81
C ASP A 32 -4.77 32.30 8.24
N GLU A 33 -4.97 32.39 6.92
CA GLU A 33 -6.16 31.84 6.25
C GLU A 33 -6.23 30.31 6.39
N LEU A 34 -5.10 29.60 6.27
CA LEU A 34 -5.03 28.14 6.43
C LEU A 34 -5.35 27.70 7.87
N PHE A 35 -4.81 28.39 8.87
CA PHE A 35 -5.12 28.14 10.28
C PHE A 35 -6.57 28.48 10.61
N ALA A 36 -7.10 29.58 10.07
CA ALA A 36 -8.49 29.96 10.26
C ALA A 36 -9.45 28.91 9.69
N ILE A 37 -9.17 28.40 8.48
CA ILE A 37 -9.96 27.32 7.88
C ILE A 37 -9.87 26.04 8.72
N THR A 38 -8.67 25.66 9.15
CA THR A 38 -8.46 24.45 9.97
C THR A 38 -9.22 24.54 11.31
N ALA A 39 -9.10 25.66 12.02
CA ALA A 39 -9.82 25.88 13.27
C ALA A 39 -11.35 25.98 13.05
N GLY A 40 -11.78 26.60 11.94
CA GLY A 40 -13.18 26.68 11.57
C GLY A 40 -13.81 25.30 11.34
N ILE A 41 -13.05 24.34 10.78
CA ILE A 41 -13.51 22.95 10.62
C ILE A 41 -13.78 22.31 11.98
N MET A 42 -12.91 22.55 12.97
CA MET A 42 -13.07 22.02 14.32
C MET A 42 -14.33 22.58 14.98
N HIS A 43 -14.52 23.91 14.95
CA HIS A 43 -15.71 24.56 15.49
C HIS A 43 -17.00 24.13 14.77
N MET A 44 -16.95 23.98 13.44
CA MET A 44 -18.07 23.49 12.65
C MET A 44 -18.46 22.04 13.03
N GLY A 45 -17.48 21.20 13.41
CA GLY A 45 -17.72 19.83 13.86
C GLY A 45 -18.50 19.72 15.18
N GLU A 46 -18.50 20.77 15.99
CA GLU A 46 -19.21 20.84 17.28
C GLU A 46 -20.66 21.37 17.12
N LEU A 47 -21.12 21.65 15.89
CA LEU A 47 -22.50 22.08 15.65
C LEU A 47 -23.49 20.95 15.98
N THR A 48 -24.34 21.20 16.97
CA THR A 48 -25.40 20.28 17.38
C THR A 48 -26.75 20.73 16.86
N PHE A 49 -27.53 19.81 16.29
CA PHE A 49 -28.85 20.07 15.73
C PHE A 49 -29.92 19.25 16.46
N LYS A 50 -31.07 19.86 16.70
CA LYS A 50 -32.25 19.22 17.28
C LYS A 50 -33.35 19.13 16.24
N GLN A 51 -34.10 18.03 16.25
CA GLN A 51 -35.29 17.88 15.43
C GLN A 51 -36.51 18.37 16.22
N ARG A 52 -37.33 19.24 15.61
CA ARG A 52 -38.57 19.68 16.25
C ARG A 52 -39.59 18.53 16.29
N PRO A 53 -40.34 18.34 17.40
CA PRO A 53 -41.28 17.22 17.54
C PRO A 53 -42.44 17.19 16.51
N ARG A 54 -42.65 18.25 15.72
CA ARG A 54 -43.76 18.40 14.77
C ARG A 54 -43.36 18.90 13.38
N GLU A 55 -42.06 19.13 13.13
CA GLU A 55 -41.52 19.57 11.85
C GLU A 55 -40.33 18.66 11.48
N GLU A 56 -40.22 18.23 10.22
CA GLU A 56 -39.07 17.45 9.74
C GLU A 56 -37.77 18.28 9.66
N GLN A 57 -37.86 19.60 9.84
CA GLN A 57 -36.74 20.51 9.77
C GLN A 57 -35.95 20.52 11.09
N ALA A 58 -34.62 20.45 10.99
CA ALA A 58 -33.76 20.58 12.15
C ALA A 58 -33.58 22.06 12.52
N GLU A 59 -33.33 22.32 13.80
CA GLU A 59 -32.90 23.62 14.32
C GLU A 59 -31.52 23.49 14.99
N LEU A 60 -30.78 24.58 15.01
CA LEU A 60 -29.48 24.64 15.67
C LEU A 60 -29.69 24.71 17.19
N ASP A 61 -29.04 23.82 17.94
CA ASP A 61 -29.15 23.75 19.40
C ASP A 61 -28.19 24.72 20.11
N ASN A 62 -26.95 24.83 19.62
CA ASN A 62 -25.95 25.76 20.15
C ASN A 62 -25.29 26.53 19.00
N GLY A 63 -25.52 27.85 18.97
CA GLY A 63 -25.01 28.75 17.94
C GLY A 63 -23.56 29.20 18.11
N LYS A 64 -22.98 29.09 19.32
CA LYS A 64 -21.68 29.70 19.65
C LYS A 64 -20.54 29.19 18.77
N GLU A 65 -20.48 27.88 18.58
CA GLU A 65 -19.45 27.26 17.74
C GLU A 65 -19.65 27.62 16.26
N GLY A 66 -20.90 27.79 15.82
CA GLY A 66 -21.23 28.29 14.49
C GLY A 66 -20.80 29.72 14.25
N GLU A 67 -20.96 30.60 15.23
CA GLU A 67 -20.47 31.99 15.16
C GLU A 67 -18.95 32.03 15.04
N LEU A 68 -18.24 31.21 15.82
CA LEU A 68 -16.78 31.09 15.75
C LEU A 68 -16.32 30.56 14.38
N ALA A 69 -16.96 29.50 13.88
CA ALA A 69 -16.68 28.95 12.56
C ALA A 69 -16.91 30.00 11.46
N CYS A 70 -18.03 30.72 11.49
CA CYS A 70 -18.35 31.75 10.51
C CYS A 70 -17.37 32.93 10.58
N LYS A 71 -16.96 33.33 11.78
CA LYS A 71 -15.95 34.39 11.98
C LYS A 71 -14.59 33.99 11.38
N LEU A 72 -14.16 32.75 11.58
CA LEU A 72 -12.90 32.23 11.05
C LEU A 72 -12.94 32.05 9.53
N TYR A 73 -14.06 31.54 9.02
CA TYR A 73 -14.30 31.44 7.58
C TYR A 73 -14.53 32.80 6.93
N GLN A 74 -14.84 33.85 7.70
CA GLN A 74 -15.22 35.17 7.21
C GLN A 74 -16.46 35.13 6.29
N VAL A 75 -17.48 34.40 6.73
CA VAL A 75 -18.78 34.29 6.06
C VAL A 75 -19.90 34.80 6.95
N ASP A 76 -21.00 35.20 6.31
CA ASP A 76 -22.21 35.63 7.01
C ASP A 76 -22.85 34.47 7.78
N TYR A 77 -23.03 34.66 9.10
CA TYR A 77 -23.52 33.62 10.00
C TYR A 77 -24.92 33.14 9.61
N GLU A 78 -25.85 34.06 9.33
CA GLU A 78 -27.22 33.68 9.01
C GLU A 78 -27.29 32.91 7.69
N LYS A 79 -26.58 33.36 6.65
CA LYS A 79 -26.54 32.66 5.36
C LYS A 79 -25.92 31.28 5.50
N PHE A 80 -24.81 31.17 6.24
CA PHE A 80 -24.13 29.89 6.42
C PHE A 80 -24.97 28.90 7.22
N ILE A 81 -25.49 29.28 8.39
CA ILE A 81 -26.33 28.38 9.20
C ILE A 81 -27.62 28.02 8.47
N ASN A 82 -28.29 28.97 7.80
CA ASN A 82 -29.49 28.66 7.01
C ASN A 82 -29.21 27.68 5.87
N SER A 83 -28.02 27.75 5.24
CA SER A 83 -27.60 26.78 4.24
C SER A 83 -27.46 25.37 4.84
N MET A 84 -27.00 25.27 6.09
CA MET A 84 -26.81 24.01 6.81
C MET A 84 -28.12 23.42 7.37
N LEU A 85 -29.17 24.24 7.55
CA LEU A 85 -30.50 23.80 8.04
C LEU A 85 -31.48 23.39 6.94
N LYS A 86 -31.14 23.64 5.67
CA LYS A 86 -31.90 23.16 4.49
C LYS A 86 -31.13 22.17 3.60
N PRO A 87 -30.41 21.17 4.13
CA PRO A 87 -29.80 20.16 3.29
C PRO A 87 -30.86 19.21 2.74
N ARG A 88 -30.64 18.69 1.53
CA ARG A 88 -31.48 17.62 0.94
C ARG A 88 -31.31 16.26 1.66
N VAL A 89 -30.48 16.20 2.70
CA VAL A 89 -30.07 15.02 3.48
C VAL A 89 -30.06 15.40 4.97
N LYS A 90 -30.04 14.45 5.91
CA LYS A 90 -29.94 14.73 7.36
C LYS A 90 -28.77 15.69 7.70
N VAL A 91 -29.04 16.69 8.54
CA VAL A 91 -28.14 17.83 8.80
C VAL A 91 -26.76 17.45 9.35
N ASN A 92 -26.68 16.56 10.35
CA ASN A 92 -25.39 16.14 10.95
C ASN A 92 -24.42 15.54 9.92
N TRP A 93 -24.95 14.92 8.86
CA TRP A 93 -24.14 14.29 7.82
C TRP A 93 -23.60 15.32 6.83
N ALA A 94 -24.38 16.37 6.55
CA ALA A 94 -23.94 17.49 5.70
C ALA A 94 -22.76 18.25 6.32
N VAL A 95 -22.73 18.39 7.66
CA VAL A 95 -21.60 18.99 8.40
C VAL A 95 -20.33 18.16 8.21
N GLY A 96 -20.41 16.85 8.43
CA GLY A 96 -19.26 15.96 8.26
C GLY A 96 -18.75 15.88 6.82
N ALA A 97 -19.65 15.85 5.83
CA ALA A 97 -19.29 15.88 4.41
C ALA A 97 -18.57 17.20 4.04
N LEU A 98 -19.11 18.34 4.49
CA LEU A 98 -18.50 19.65 4.24
C LEU A 98 -17.13 19.78 4.91
N ALA A 99 -16.97 19.30 6.15
CA ALA A 99 -15.68 19.29 6.85
C ALA A 99 -14.62 18.48 6.08
N LYS A 100 -14.96 17.26 5.67
CA LYS A 100 -14.06 16.39 4.89
C LYS A 100 -13.67 17.03 3.56
N ALA A 101 -14.63 17.58 2.82
CA ALA A 101 -14.36 18.20 1.54
C ALA A 101 -13.52 19.47 1.67
N LEU A 102 -13.79 20.31 2.68
CA LEU A 102 -13.00 21.51 2.94
C LEU A 102 -11.55 21.15 3.31
N PHE A 103 -11.36 20.17 4.20
CA PHE A 103 -10.03 19.68 4.55
C PHE A 103 -9.28 19.09 3.35
N ALA A 104 -9.94 18.22 2.56
CA ALA A 104 -9.34 17.61 1.38
C ALA A 104 -8.92 18.65 0.33
N ARG A 105 -9.77 19.66 0.08
CA ARG A 105 -9.47 20.77 -0.85
C ARG A 105 -8.33 21.64 -0.34
N MET A 106 -8.32 21.98 0.94
CA MET A 106 -7.24 22.72 1.59
C MET A 106 -5.91 21.97 1.49
N PHE A 107 -5.91 20.66 1.75
CA PHE A 107 -4.71 19.83 1.63
C PHE A 107 -4.22 19.72 0.19
N ALA A 108 -5.12 19.58 -0.78
CA ALA A 108 -4.76 19.59 -2.20
C ALA A 108 -4.17 20.94 -2.65
N TRP A 109 -4.70 22.06 -2.14
CA TRP A 109 -4.11 23.38 -2.36
C TRP A 109 -2.71 23.50 -1.76
N LEU A 110 -2.53 23.01 -0.52
CA LEU A 110 -1.23 23.01 0.16
C LEU A 110 -0.17 22.27 -0.67
N ILE A 111 -0.51 21.08 -1.21
CA ILE A 111 0.39 20.33 -2.10
C ILE A 111 0.74 21.15 -3.35
N ARG A 112 -0.25 21.75 -4.03
CA ARG A 112 0.01 22.59 -5.22
C ARG A 112 0.91 23.78 -4.88
N ARG A 113 0.70 24.40 -3.72
CA ARG A 113 1.48 25.54 -3.24
C ARG A 113 2.93 25.16 -2.93
N CYS A 114 3.15 24.01 -2.32
CA CYS A 114 4.48 23.44 -2.11
C CYS A 114 5.18 23.12 -3.43
N ASN A 115 4.48 22.44 -4.36
CA ASN A 115 5.02 22.09 -5.68
C ASN A 115 5.43 23.33 -6.49
N LYS A 116 4.69 24.44 -6.38
CA LYS A 116 5.05 25.71 -7.03
C LYS A 116 6.37 26.28 -6.52
N THR A 117 6.68 26.13 -5.23
CA THR A 117 7.97 26.56 -4.65
C THR A 117 9.12 25.63 -5.06
N LEU A 118 8.85 24.34 -5.22
CA LEU A 118 9.85 23.31 -5.58
C LEU A 118 10.10 23.22 -7.09
N ASP A 119 9.29 23.87 -7.91
CA ASP A 119 9.42 23.82 -9.37
C ASP A 119 10.68 24.56 -9.83
N ALA A 120 11.68 23.80 -10.30
CA ALA A 120 12.87 24.33 -10.94
C ALA A 120 12.53 24.72 -12.40
N GLN A 121 12.03 25.93 -12.59
CA GLN A 121 11.57 26.46 -13.89
C GLN A 121 12.66 26.47 -14.99
N ASP A 122 13.93 26.35 -14.60
CA ASP A 122 15.08 26.57 -15.48
C ASP A 122 15.82 25.31 -15.93
N LEU A 123 15.33 24.09 -15.63
CA LEU A 123 15.98 22.82 -15.99
C LEU A 123 15.08 21.92 -16.84
N ALA A 124 15.63 21.35 -17.92
CA ALA A 124 14.97 20.31 -18.69
C ALA A 124 14.79 19.04 -17.84
N ARG A 125 13.54 18.59 -17.69
CA ARG A 125 13.19 17.40 -16.89
C ARG A 125 13.34 16.14 -17.74
N GLU A 126 14.53 15.55 -17.76
CA GLU A 126 14.79 14.32 -18.52
C GLU A 126 14.49 13.05 -17.72
N TYR A 127 14.75 13.06 -16.40
CA TYR A 127 14.61 11.90 -15.52
C TYR A 127 14.03 12.29 -14.17
N PHE A 128 13.34 11.35 -13.51
CA PHE A 128 12.89 11.50 -12.13
C PHE A 128 12.95 10.15 -11.40
N ILE A 129 13.07 10.21 -10.07
CA ILE A 129 12.85 9.07 -9.18
C ILE A 129 11.57 9.36 -8.41
N GLY A 130 10.53 8.59 -8.66
CA GLY A 130 9.27 8.67 -7.92
C GLY A 130 9.35 7.84 -6.65
N VAL A 131 9.15 8.46 -5.49
CA VAL A 131 9.02 7.76 -4.21
C VAL A 131 7.53 7.63 -3.87
N LEU A 132 7.02 6.40 -3.87
CA LEU A 132 5.65 6.10 -3.46
C LEU A 132 5.64 5.74 -1.97
N ASP A 133 5.05 6.60 -1.16
CA ASP A 133 4.75 6.34 0.25
C ASP A 133 3.24 6.23 0.42
N ILE A 134 2.76 5.04 0.77
CA ILE A 134 1.36 4.74 0.97
C ILE A 134 1.20 3.77 2.14
N ALA A 135 0.09 3.89 2.86
CA ALA A 135 -0.25 2.97 3.94
C ALA A 135 -0.21 1.51 3.44
N GLY A 136 0.39 0.64 4.26
CA GLY A 136 0.41 -0.79 4.02
C GLY A 136 -0.96 -1.43 4.20
N PHE A 137 -1.03 -2.74 3.97
CA PHE A 137 -2.24 -3.52 4.16
C PHE A 137 -2.71 -3.48 5.63
N GLU A 138 -4.00 -3.22 5.86
CA GLU A 138 -4.60 -3.05 7.18
C GLU A 138 -5.55 -4.20 7.55
N ILE A 139 -5.29 -4.85 8.70
CA ILE A 139 -6.17 -5.85 9.29
C ILE A 139 -6.42 -5.48 10.75
N PHE A 140 -7.56 -4.86 11.00
CA PHE A 140 -7.99 -4.44 12.34
C PHE A 140 -9.14 -5.29 12.88
N ASP A 141 -9.44 -5.10 14.17
CA ASP A 141 -10.63 -5.68 14.82
C ASP A 141 -11.95 -5.19 14.18
N HIS A 142 -11.93 -4.00 13.58
CA HIS A 142 -13.04 -3.41 12.83
C HIS A 142 -12.55 -2.80 11.52
N ASN A 143 -12.84 -3.46 10.39
CA ASN A 143 -12.50 -2.96 9.05
C ASN A 143 -13.77 -2.43 8.37
N SER A 144 -13.73 -1.18 7.91
CA SER A 144 -14.85 -0.52 7.23
C SER A 144 -14.51 -0.21 5.77
N PHE A 145 -15.23 0.74 5.18
CA PHE A 145 -15.09 1.19 3.80
C PHE A 145 -13.67 1.67 3.49
N GLU A 146 -13.04 2.39 4.43
CA GLU A 146 -11.69 2.93 4.28
C GLU A 146 -10.66 1.82 4.16
N GLN A 147 -10.72 0.80 5.04
CA GLN A 147 -9.84 -0.36 4.98
C GLN A 147 -10.02 -1.15 3.67
N LEU A 148 -11.24 -1.23 3.12
CA LEU A 148 -11.45 -1.89 1.83
C LEU A 148 -10.64 -1.20 0.72
N TRP A 149 -10.63 0.14 0.69
CA TRP A 149 -9.84 0.89 -0.29
C TRP A 149 -8.35 0.73 -0.08
N ILE A 150 -7.86 0.86 1.16
CA ILE A 150 -6.43 0.69 1.48
C ILE A 150 -5.96 -0.71 1.08
N ASN A 151 -6.72 -1.75 1.43
CA ASN A 151 -6.40 -3.12 1.11
C ASN A 151 -6.50 -3.41 -0.39
N PHE A 152 -7.48 -2.82 -1.08
CA PHE A 152 -7.61 -2.94 -2.53
C PHE A 152 -6.44 -2.30 -3.29
N VAL A 153 -5.97 -1.12 -2.85
CA VAL A 153 -4.78 -0.48 -3.42
C VAL A 153 -3.56 -1.37 -3.19
N ASN A 154 -3.37 -1.90 -1.98
CA ASN A 154 -2.27 -2.81 -1.68
C ASN A 154 -2.34 -4.11 -2.50
N GLU A 155 -3.54 -4.65 -2.77
CA GLU A 155 -3.73 -5.82 -3.65
C GLU A 155 -3.18 -5.54 -5.06
N LYS A 156 -3.49 -4.36 -5.64
CA LYS A 156 -2.97 -3.95 -6.95
C LYS A 156 -1.46 -3.69 -6.94
N LEU A 157 -0.95 -3.03 -5.91
CA LEU A 157 0.49 -2.78 -5.77
C LEU A 157 1.26 -4.10 -5.61
N GLN A 158 0.70 -5.07 -4.88
CA GLN A 158 1.28 -6.39 -4.75
C GLN A 158 1.22 -7.17 -6.07
N GLN A 159 0.15 -7.03 -6.86
CA GLN A 159 0.09 -7.62 -8.20
C GLN A 159 1.18 -7.03 -9.11
N PHE A 160 1.36 -5.71 -9.08
CA PHE A 160 2.42 -5.02 -9.82
C PHE A 160 3.81 -5.49 -9.39
N PHE A 161 4.04 -5.66 -8.09
CA PHE A 161 5.28 -6.26 -7.57
C PHE A 161 5.48 -7.69 -8.09
N ASN A 162 4.46 -8.55 -8.01
CA ASN A 162 4.54 -9.94 -8.46
C ASN A 162 4.85 -10.01 -9.97
N HIS A 163 4.18 -9.18 -10.77
CA HIS A 163 4.41 -9.10 -12.21
C HIS A 163 5.84 -8.63 -12.52
N HIS A 164 6.31 -7.55 -11.89
CA HIS A 164 7.64 -7.03 -12.17
C HIS A 164 8.76 -7.98 -11.72
N MET A 165 8.64 -8.56 -10.52
CA MET A 165 9.57 -9.57 -10.03
C MET A 165 9.62 -10.78 -10.99
N PHE A 166 8.46 -11.19 -11.53
CA PHE A 166 8.38 -12.28 -12.50
C PHE A 166 9.02 -11.95 -13.85
N VAL A 167 8.80 -10.74 -14.39
CA VAL A 167 9.44 -10.29 -15.64
C VAL A 167 10.97 -10.27 -15.49
N LEU A 168 11.48 -9.73 -14.39
CA LEU A 168 12.93 -9.73 -14.10
C LEU A 168 13.50 -11.16 -13.99
N GLU A 169 12.76 -12.08 -13.38
CA GLU A 169 13.15 -13.48 -13.29
C GLU A 169 13.23 -14.14 -14.67
N GLN A 170 12.26 -13.86 -15.55
CA GLN A 170 12.26 -14.34 -16.93
C GLN A 170 13.42 -13.79 -17.74
N GLU A 171 13.68 -12.48 -17.63
CA GLU A 171 14.81 -11.85 -18.32
C GLU A 171 16.14 -12.47 -17.88
N GLU A 172 16.32 -12.79 -16.60
CA GLU A 172 17.52 -13.46 -16.12
C GLU A 172 17.63 -14.90 -16.65
N TYR A 173 16.56 -15.71 -16.61
CA TYR A 173 16.62 -17.06 -17.17
C TYR A 173 16.82 -17.06 -18.69
N SER A 174 16.21 -16.12 -19.42
CA SER A 174 16.42 -15.95 -20.85
C SER A 174 17.87 -15.56 -21.15
N ARG A 175 18.42 -14.59 -20.41
CA ARG A 175 19.83 -14.16 -20.50
C ARG A 175 20.80 -15.30 -20.21
N GLU A 176 20.44 -16.20 -19.32
CA GLU A 176 21.23 -17.37 -18.94
C GLU A 176 20.94 -18.62 -19.79
N GLY A 177 20.07 -18.52 -20.81
CA GLY A 177 19.75 -19.63 -21.71
C GLY A 177 19.00 -20.79 -21.05
N ILE A 178 18.29 -20.53 -19.95
CA ILE A 178 17.57 -21.52 -19.17
C ILE A 178 16.13 -21.65 -19.67
N GLN A 179 15.72 -22.88 -20.02
CA GLN A 179 14.32 -23.16 -20.35
C GLN A 179 13.47 -23.17 -19.08
N TRP A 180 12.59 -22.17 -18.96
CA TRP A 180 11.66 -22.03 -17.84
C TRP A 180 10.23 -22.36 -18.30
N GLN A 181 9.53 -23.24 -17.57
CA GLN A 181 8.11 -23.48 -17.81
C GLN A 181 7.29 -22.32 -17.26
N PHE A 182 6.52 -21.67 -18.14
CA PHE A 182 5.74 -20.50 -17.82
C PHE A 182 4.68 -20.80 -16.75
N ILE A 183 4.82 -20.15 -15.60
CA ILE A 183 3.75 -20.01 -14.60
C ILE A 183 3.62 -18.51 -14.38
N ASP A 184 2.55 -17.91 -14.89
CA ASP A 184 2.29 -16.48 -14.72
C ASP A 184 1.78 -16.20 -13.29
N PHE A 185 2.68 -15.78 -12.42
CA PHE A 185 2.36 -15.38 -11.05
C PHE A 185 1.68 -14.01 -10.96
N GLY A 186 1.63 -13.24 -12.06
CA GLY A 186 0.96 -11.95 -12.14
C GLY A 186 -0.57 -12.05 -12.02
N LEU A 187 -1.14 -13.25 -12.22
CA LEU A 187 -2.58 -13.48 -12.16
C LEU A 187 -3.07 -14.07 -10.83
N ASP A 188 -2.18 -14.45 -9.91
CA ASP A 188 -2.58 -15.04 -8.61
C ASP A 188 -3.50 -14.11 -7.80
N LEU A 189 -3.35 -12.79 -7.96
CA LEU A 189 -4.16 -11.77 -7.27
C LEU A 189 -5.31 -11.22 -8.12
N GLN A 190 -5.34 -11.55 -9.42
CA GLN A 190 -6.30 -11.01 -10.37
C GLN A 190 -7.75 -11.34 -9.95
N ALA A 191 -7.99 -12.55 -9.43
CA ALA A 191 -9.31 -12.94 -8.95
C ALA A 191 -9.82 -12.05 -7.80
N CYS A 192 -8.95 -11.69 -6.84
CA CYS A 192 -9.34 -10.80 -5.74
C CYS A 192 -9.56 -9.36 -6.23
N ILE A 193 -8.73 -8.88 -7.14
CA ILE A 193 -8.87 -7.54 -7.74
C ILE A 193 -10.17 -7.44 -8.53
N GLU A 194 -10.48 -8.44 -9.37
CA GLU A 194 -11.72 -8.50 -10.13
C GLU A 194 -12.96 -8.58 -9.24
N LEU A 195 -12.92 -9.37 -8.17
CA LEU A 195 -14.00 -9.40 -7.17
C LEU A 195 -14.34 -7.99 -6.68
N ILE A 196 -13.35 -7.12 -6.50
CA ILE A 196 -13.54 -5.78 -5.93
C ILE A 196 -13.97 -4.77 -6.99
N GLU A 197 -13.31 -4.70 -8.15
CA GLU A 197 -13.48 -3.58 -9.09
C GLU A 197 -14.23 -3.89 -10.39
N LYS A 198 -14.57 -5.15 -10.66
CA LYS A 198 -15.17 -5.54 -11.94
C LYS A 198 -16.48 -4.79 -12.19
N VAL A 199 -16.58 -4.20 -13.39
CA VAL A 199 -17.74 -3.41 -13.85
C VAL A 199 -18.72 -4.24 -14.69
N GLY A 200 -18.23 -5.31 -15.32
CA GLY A 200 -19.07 -6.23 -16.10
C GLY A 200 -19.70 -7.32 -15.23
N GLN A 201 -20.68 -8.05 -15.76
CA GLN A 201 -21.30 -9.17 -15.05
C GLN A 201 -20.31 -10.35 -14.86
N PRO A 202 -20.25 -10.99 -13.69
CA PRO A 202 -20.85 -10.55 -12.42
C PRO A 202 -20.16 -9.28 -11.89
N LEU A 203 -20.97 -8.30 -11.49
CA LEU A 203 -20.52 -7.05 -10.86
C LEU A 203 -19.66 -7.33 -9.63
N GLY A 204 -18.58 -6.58 -9.45
CA GLY A 204 -17.74 -6.61 -8.26
C GLY A 204 -18.29 -5.76 -7.11
N VAL A 205 -17.63 -5.85 -5.95
CA VAL A 205 -18.05 -5.22 -4.68
C VAL A 205 -18.30 -3.72 -4.82
N ILE A 206 -17.35 -2.99 -5.42
CA ILE A 206 -17.46 -1.53 -5.58
C ILE A 206 -18.59 -1.16 -6.55
N SER A 207 -18.72 -1.89 -7.65
CA SER A 207 -19.76 -1.63 -8.64
C SER A 207 -21.15 -1.87 -8.07
N MET A 208 -21.33 -2.92 -7.27
CA MET A 208 -22.59 -3.17 -6.55
C MET A 208 -22.89 -2.10 -5.49
N LEU A 209 -21.86 -1.60 -4.80
CA LEU A 209 -22.00 -0.48 -3.88
C LEU A 209 -22.48 0.80 -4.60
N ASP A 210 -21.93 1.09 -5.77
CA ASP A 210 -22.33 2.26 -6.58
C ASP A 210 -23.79 2.16 -7.05
N GLU A 211 -24.23 0.97 -7.48
CA GLU A 211 -25.63 0.75 -7.84
C GLU A 211 -26.57 0.91 -6.64
N GLU A 212 -26.25 0.31 -5.49
CA GLU A 212 -27.05 0.44 -4.27
C GLU A 212 -27.11 1.88 -3.75
N CYS A 213 -26.13 2.73 -4.06
CA CYS A 213 -26.19 4.14 -3.71
C CYS A 213 -27.32 4.90 -4.42
N ILE A 214 -27.75 4.42 -5.60
CA ILE A 214 -28.79 5.06 -6.41
C ILE A 214 -30.18 4.52 -6.06
N VAL A 215 -30.26 3.30 -5.53
CA VAL A 215 -31.53 2.63 -5.22
C VAL A 215 -32.25 3.33 -4.05
N PRO A 216 -33.50 3.81 -4.25
CA PRO A 216 -34.29 4.37 -3.17
C PRO A 216 -34.58 3.31 -2.10
N LYS A 217 -34.35 3.64 -0.82
CA LYS A 217 -34.53 2.76 0.34
C LYS A 217 -33.51 1.61 0.47
N ALA A 218 -32.44 1.58 -0.32
CA ALA A 218 -31.32 0.68 -0.06
C ALA A 218 -30.71 0.98 1.32
N THR A 219 -30.25 -0.08 1.99
CA THR A 219 -29.58 -0.03 3.30
C THR A 219 -28.28 -0.82 3.23
N ASP A 220 -27.36 -0.60 4.16
CA ASP A 220 -26.11 -1.36 4.17
C ASP A 220 -26.35 -2.88 4.27
N LEU A 221 -27.43 -3.30 4.92
CA LEU A 221 -27.83 -4.70 5.02
C LEU A 221 -28.36 -5.27 3.69
N THR A 222 -29.07 -4.47 2.88
CA THR A 222 -29.49 -4.91 1.54
C THR A 222 -28.29 -5.09 0.63
N LEU A 223 -27.31 -4.19 0.71
CA LEU A 223 -26.02 -4.34 0.02
C LEU A 223 -25.31 -5.63 0.45
N ALA A 224 -25.18 -5.89 1.75
CA ALA A 224 -24.54 -7.12 2.25
C ALA A 224 -25.27 -8.38 1.77
N SER A 225 -26.61 -8.40 1.77
CA SER A 225 -27.38 -9.53 1.25
C SER A 225 -27.06 -9.77 -0.21
N LYS A 226 -27.14 -8.73 -1.06
CA LYS A 226 -26.85 -8.83 -2.48
C LYS A 226 -25.42 -9.32 -2.76
N LEU A 227 -24.43 -8.81 -2.03
CA LEU A 227 -23.04 -9.25 -2.15
C LEU A 227 -22.88 -10.75 -1.82
N ASN A 228 -23.55 -11.21 -0.76
CA ASN A 228 -23.56 -12.63 -0.41
C ASN A 228 -24.27 -13.46 -1.49
N ASP A 229 -25.44 -13.06 -1.97
CA ASP A 229 -26.20 -13.78 -3.02
C ASP A 229 -25.40 -13.88 -4.33
N GLN A 230 -24.62 -12.85 -4.66
CA GLN A 230 -23.83 -12.77 -5.88
C GLN A 230 -22.52 -13.57 -5.82
N HIS A 231 -21.80 -13.54 -4.69
CA HIS A 231 -20.42 -14.05 -4.63
C HIS A 231 -20.23 -15.25 -3.70
N LEU A 232 -21.07 -15.43 -2.67
CA LEU A 232 -20.86 -16.49 -1.68
C LEU A 232 -21.01 -17.87 -2.32
N GLY A 233 -19.97 -18.71 -2.15
CA GLY A 233 -19.92 -20.05 -2.76
C GLY A 233 -19.69 -20.07 -4.27
N LYS A 234 -19.61 -18.89 -4.92
CA LYS A 234 -19.37 -18.73 -6.37
C LYS A 234 -17.99 -18.16 -6.68
N HIS A 235 -17.45 -17.30 -5.82
CA HIS A 235 -16.14 -16.67 -5.99
C HIS A 235 -15.14 -17.17 -4.93
N PRO A 236 -13.91 -17.62 -5.30
CA PRO A 236 -12.96 -18.22 -4.37
C PRO A 236 -12.49 -17.26 -3.26
N ASN A 237 -12.35 -15.96 -3.59
CA ASN A 237 -11.92 -14.94 -2.63
C ASN A 237 -13.05 -14.35 -1.79
N PHE A 238 -14.31 -14.79 -1.94
CA PHE A 238 -15.43 -14.27 -1.16
C PHE A 238 -15.94 -15.32 -0.17
N GLN A 239 -15.93 -15.00 1.12
CA GLN A 239 -16.28 -15.93 2.18
C GLN A 239 -17.28 -15.32 3.17
N LYS A 240 -18.04 -16.20 3.84
CA LYS A 240 -18.84 -15.80 5.00
C LYS A 240 -17.89 -15.43 6.15
N PRO A 241 -18.09 -14.30 6.84
CA PRO A 241 -17.24 -13.92 7.95
C PRO A 241 -17.35 -14.96 9.08
N ARG A 242 -16.21 -15.42 9.58
CA ARG A 242 -16.17 -16.29 10.76
C ARG A 242 -16.75 -15.55 11.98
N PRO A 243 -17.33 -16.28 12.97
CA PRO A 243 -17.79 -15.67 14.21
C PRO A 243 -16.69 -14.80 14.85
N PRO A 244 -17.02 -13.61 15.37
CA PRO A 244 -16.04 -12.72 15.97
C PRO A 244 -15.38 -13.41 17.16
N LYS A 245 -14.05 -13.26 17.28
CA LYS A 245 -13.27 -13.72 18.44
C LYS A 245 -12.66 -12.53 19.17
N GLY A 246 -12.71 -12.53 20.50
CA GLY A 246 -12.09 -11.50 21.31
C GLY A 246 -12.72 -10.11 21.08
N LYS A 247 -11.90 -9.14 20.66
CA LYS A 247 -12.30 -7.74 20.42
C LYS A 247 -12.87 -7.48 19.02
N GLN A 248 -12.93 -8.50 18.17
CA GLN A 248 -13.38 -8.35 16.79
C GLN A 248 -14.84 -7.90 16.71
N ALA A 249 -15.10 -6.91 15.87
CA ALA A 249 -16.44 -6.41 15.62
C ALA A 249 -17.28 -7.37 14.77
N GLU A 250 -18.58 -7.11 14.71
CA GLU A 250 -19.49 -7.72 13.75
C GLU A 250 -19.02 -7.43 12.31
N ALA A 251 -19.15 -8.43 11.43
CA ALA A 251 -18.79 -8.32 10.02
C ALA A 251 -19.87 -8.99 9.17
N HIS A 252 -20.07 -8.49 7.95
CA HIS A 252 -21.14 -8.94 7.05
C HIS A 252 -20.60 -9.72 5.85
N LEU A 253 -19.32 -9.51 5.51
CA LEU A 253 -18.61 -10.22 4.45
C LEU A 253 -17.13 -10.41 4.83
N ALA A 254 -16.47 -11.36 4.20
CA ALA A 254 -15.02 -11.54 4.30
C ALA A 254 -14.40 -11.74 2.92
N ILE A 255 -13.25 -11.10 2.68
CA ILE A 255 -12.50 -11.22 1.44
C ILE A 255 -11.16 -11.87 1.75
N VAL A 256 -10.75 -12.83 0.92
CA VAL A 256 -9.44 -13.49 0.99
C VAL A 256 -8.47 -12.70 0.13
N HIS A 257 -7.64 -11.89 0.79
CA HIS A 257 -6.56 -11.13 0.17
C HIS A 257 -5.24 -11.92 0.23
N TYR A 258 -4.21 -11.46 -0.47
CA TYR A 258 -2.86 -12.07 -0.37
C TYR A 258 -2.31 -12.06 1.07
N ALA A 259 -2.63 -11.02 1.84
CA ALA A 259 -2.18 -10.84 3.22
C ALA A 259 -2.98 -11.68 4.24
N GLY A 260 -4.09 -12.28 3.81
CA GLY A 260 -4.99 -13.05 4.67
C GLY A 260 -6.47 -12.70 4.49
N THR A 261 -7.32 -13.35 5.28
CA THR A 261 -8.77 -13.12 5.23
C THR A 261 -9.16 -11.91 6.08
N VAL A 262 -9.75 -10.90 5.47
CA VAL A 262 -10.20 -9.67 6.14
C VAL A 262 -11.71 -9.68 6.31
N ARG A 263 -12.18 -9.36 7.52
CA ARG A 263 -13.60 -9.26 7.88
C ARG A 263 -14.05 -7.81 7.78
N TYR A 264 -15.04 -7.53 6.94
CA TYR A 264 -15.53 -6.17 6.69
C TYR A 264 -16.93 -5.94 7.27
N ASN A 265 -17.09 -4.76 7.89
CA ASN A 265 -18.37 -4.25 8.35
C ASN A 265 -18.91 -3.23 7.34
N VAL A 266 -20.07 -3.52 6.74
CA VAL A 266 -20.69 -2.67 5.71
C VAL A 266 -21.47 -1.48 6.26
N LYS A 267 -21.66 -1.37 7.58
CA LYS A 267 -22.43 -0.27 8.18
C LYS A 267 -21.79 1.07 7.81
N GLY A 268 -22.61 1.99 7.30
CA GLY A 268 -22.24 3.31 6.80
C GLY A 268 -21.62 3.32 5.40
N TRP A 269 -21.49 2.19 4.69
CA TRP A 269 -20.85 2.17 3.36
C TRP A 269 -21.61 3.00 2.33
N LEU A 270 -22.94 2.87 2.27
CA LEU A 270 -23.75 3.62 1.31
C LEU A 270 -23.63 5.14 1.54
N GLU A 271 -23.64 5.56 2.81
CA GLU A 271 -23.52 6.97 3.17
C GLU A 271 -22.12 7.52 2.90
N LYS A 272 -21.08 6.77 3.30
CA LYS A 272 -19.68 7.11 3.03
C LYS A 272 -19.39 7.22 1.54
N ASN A 273 -19.99 6.37 0.71
CA ASN A 273 -19.77 6.37 -0.73
C ASN A 273 -20.54 7.47 -1.47
N LYS A 274 -21.72 7.86 -0.97
CA LYS A 274 -22.52 8.98 -1.52
C LYS A 274 -21.88 10.35 -1.28
N ASP A 275 -21.20 10.51 -0.13
CA ASP A 275 -20.56 11.74 0.35
C ASP A 275 -21.31 13.03 -0.03
N PRO A 276 -22.58 13.19 0.40
CA PRO A 276 -23.46 14.22 -0.13
C PRO A 276 -23.01 15.62 0.31
N LEU A 277 -22.46 16.40 -0.62
CA LEU A 277 -22.12 17.79 -0.39
C LEU A 277 -23.35 18.70 -0.48
N ASN A 278 -23.43 19.65 0.45
CA ASN A 278 -24.47 20.66 0.45
C ASN A 278 -24.09 21.83 -0.48
N ASP A 279 -24.60 21.81 -1.71
CA ASP A 279 -24.32 22.83 -2.72
C ASP A 279 -24.64 24.26 -2.22
N THR A 280 -25.68 24.45 -1.42
CA THR A 280 -26.03 25.78 -0.89
C THR A 280 -24.98 26.28 0.09
N ALA A 281 -24.43 25.40 0.93
CA ALA A 281 -23.34 25.76 1.83
C ALA A 281 -22.05 26.05 1.06
N VAL A 282 -21.75 25.26 0.03
CA VAL A 282 -20.61 25.49 -0.86
C VAL A 282 -20.73 26.84 -1.59
N SER A 283 -21.92 27.22 -2.07
CA SER A 283 -22.15 28.53 -2.68
C SER A 283 -21.81 29.69 -1.73
N VAL A 284 -22.13 29.58 -0.44
CA VAL A 284 -21.77 30.59 0.57
C VAL A 284 -20.25 30.67 0.74
N LEU A 285 -19.57 29.53 0.84
CA LEU A 285 -18.10 29.49 0.97
C LEU A 285 -17.39 30.00 -0.30
N LYS A 286 -17.92 29.69 -1.48
CA LYS A 286 -17.37 30.11 -2.77
C LYS A 286 -17.54 31.60 -3.04
N ALA A 287 -18.60 32.22 -2.53
CA ALA A 287 -18.87 33.65 -2.65
C ALA A 287 -18.05 34.53 -1.66
N ASN A 288 -17.09 33.94 -0.96
CA ASN A 288 -16.27 34.63 0.02
C ASN A 288 -15.34 35.65 -0.65
N THR A 289 -15.38 36.91 -0.18
CA THR A 289 -14.56 38.01 -0.70
C THR A 289 -13.46 38.45 0.26
N GLN A 290 -13.49 37.97 1.52
CA GLN A 290 -12.55 38.36 2.56
C GLN A 290 -11.43 37.33 2.71
N ASN A 291 -11.78 36.04 2.70
CA ASN A 291 -10.83 34.93 2.74
C ASN A 291 -10.56 34.44 1.32
N THR A 292 -9.39 34.83 0.79
CA THR A 292 -9.03 34.54 -0.60
C THR A 292 -8.79 33.05 -0.83
N LEU A 293 -8.16 32.38 0.13
CA LEU A 293 -7.94 30.94 0.07
C LEU A 293 -9.28 30.19 0.01
N MET A 294 -10.27 30.53 0.84
CA MET A 294 -11.59 29.88 0.82
C MET A 294 -12.24 29.93 -0.56
N ALA A 295 -12.23 31.08 -1.23
CA ALA A 295 -12.77 31.21 -2.59
C ALA A 295 -11.98 30.36 -3.60
N GLU A 296 -10.65 30.33 -3.49
CA GLU A 296 -9.78 29.51 -4.35
C GLU A 296 -10.04 28.01 -4.17
N LEU A 297 -10.27 27.54 -2.93
CA LEU A 297 -10.55 26.12 -2.63
C LEU A 297 -11.78 25.58 -3.36
N TRP A 298 -12.73 26.45 -3.70
CA TRP A 298 -13.99 26.09 -4.37
C TRP A 298 -14.07 26.58 -5.83
N ALA A 299 -13.00 27.14 -6.38
CA ALA A 299 -12.99 27.73 -7.71
C ALA A 299 -13.30 26.72 -8.83
N ASP A 300 -12.88 25.46 -8.67
CA ASP A 300 -13.12 24.35 -9.60
C ASP A 300 -14.44 23.60 -9.34
N TYR A 301 -15.16 23.91 -8.25
CA TYR A 301 -16.43 23.28 -7.93
C TYR A 301 -17.58 24.02 -8.61
N ASN A 302 -18.35 23.30 -9.43
CA ASN A 302 -19.56 23.81 -10.05
C ASN A 302 -20.78 23.30 -9.28
N THR A 303 -21.46 24.20 -8.59
CA THR A 303 -22.71 23.91 -7.90
C THR A 303 -23.82 23.63 -8.92
N GLN A 304 -24.93 23.02 -8.48
CA GLN A 304 -26.10 22.86 -9.36
C GLN A 304 -26.60 24.19 -9.96
N ASP A 305 -26.50 25.30 -9.21
CA ASP A 305 -26.89 26.63 -9.68
C ASP A 305 -25.88 27.18 -10.73
N ASP A 306 -24.59 26.89 -10.57
CA ASP A 306 -23.56 27.21 -11.58
C ASP A 306 -23.85 26.43 -12.88
N ILE A 307 -24.19 25.14 -12.77
CA ILE A 307 -24.51 24.30 -13.93
C ILE A 307 -25.81 24.76 -14.61
N ALA A 308 -26.83 25.10 -13.83
CA ALA A 308 -28.12 25.59 -14.34
C ALA A 308 -28.00 26.97 -15.02
N SER A 309 -27.11 27.84 -14.54
CA SER A 309 -26.84 29.15 -15.14
C SER A 309 -25.96 29.06 -16.39
N LEU A 310 -24.98 28.14 -16.43
CA LEU A 310 -24.19 27.81 -17.63
C LEU A 310 -25.05 27.19 -18.75
N GLY A 311 -26.12 26.47 -18.39
CA GLY A 311 -27.10 25.92 -19.34
C GLY A 311 -27.86 26.96 -20.17
N LYS A 312 -27.85 28.24 -19.77
CA LYS A 312 -28.45 29.34 -20.55
C LYS A 312 -27.49 29.98 -21.57
N LYS A 313 -26.21 29.59 -21.62
CA LYS A 313 -25.18 30.21 -22.50
C LYS A 313 -24.28 29.22 -23.28
N ALA A 314 -24.63 27.95 -23.40
CA ALA A 314 -23.78 26.97 -24.10
C ALA A 314 -24.30 26.61 -25.52
N VAL A 315 -23.40 26.75 -26.50
CA VAL A 315 -23.51 26.28 -27.89
C VAL A 315 -23.63 24.74 -27.93
N PRO A 316 -24.42 24.13 -28.85
CA PRO A 316 -24.60 22.68 -28.90
C PRO A 316 -23.30 22.00 -29.35
N GLY A 317 -22.69 21.16 -28.50
CA GLY A 317 -21.56 20.32 -28.93
C GLY A 317 -20.57 19.85 -27.86
N LYS A 318 -20.50 20.50 -26.69
CA LYS A 318 -19.68 19.99 -25.57
C LYS A 318 -20.48 18.98 -24.75
N LYS A 319 -19.97 17.73 -24.68
CA LYS A 319 -20.54 16.63 -23.89
C LYS A 319 -20.99 17.12 -22.51
N LYS A 320 -22.27 16.89 -22.19
CA LYS A 320 -22.85 17.06 -20.84
C LYS A 320 -21.89 16.43 -19.82
N GLY A 321 -21.24 17.25 -18.99
CA GLY A 321 -20.63 16.76 -17.77
C GLY A 321 -21.74 16.12 -16.93
N LYS A 322 -21.54 14.88 -16.47
CA LYS A 322 -22.43 14.27 -15.49
C LYS A 322 -22.52 15.22 -14.29
N SER A 323 -23.73 15.46 -13.79
CA SER A 323 -23.97 16.33 -12.64
C SER A 323 -23.08 15.90 -11.46
N ALA A 324 -22.37 16.85 -10.85
CA ALA A 324 -21.49 16.61 -9.70
C ALA A 324 -22.19 15.94 -8.50
N SER A 325 -23.53 16.01 -8.44
CA SER A 325 -24.38 15.45 -7.38
C SER A 325 -24.51 13.91 -7.34
N PHE A 326 -23.93 13.18 -8.30
CA PHE A 326 -23.93 11.71 -8.32
C PHE A 326 -22.53 11.10 -8.44
N MET A 327 -21.48 11.88 -8.18
CA MET A 327 -20.11 11.35 -8.14
C MET A 327 -19.91 10.63 -6.80
N THR A 328 -19.76 9.31 -6.83
CA THR A 328 -19.44 8.53 -5.63
C THR A 328 -17.95 8.62 -5.31
N VAL A 329 -17.60 8.46 -4.03
CA VAL A 329 -16.20 8.42 -3.56
C VAL A 329 -15.44 7.32 -4.31
N SER A 330 -16.07 6.18 -4.53
CA SER A 330 -15.50 5.07 -5.29
C SER A 330 -15.04 5.42 -6.70
N MET A 331 -15.78 6.25 -7.44
CA MET A 331 -15.40 6.66 -8.79
C MET A 331 -14.11 7.48 -8.76
N MET A 332 -13.99 8.41 -7.81
CA MET A 332 -12.79 9.23 -7.62
C MET A 332 -11.58 8.37 -7.27
N TYR A 333 -11.73 7.44 -6.32
CA TYR A 333 -10.64 6.55 -5.89
C TYR A 333 -10.19 5.62 -7.02
N ARG A 334 -11.11 5.06 -7.82
CA ARG A 334 -10.77 4.23 -8.99
C ARG A 334 -9.97 5.01 -10.03
N GLU A 335 -10.40 6.22 -10.35
CA GLU A 335 -9.69 7.06 -11.32
C GLU A 335 -8.28 7.39 -10.83
N SER A 336 -8.14 7.78 -9.57
CA SER A 336 -6.84 8.08 -8.95
C SER A 336 -5.92 6.86 -8.93
N LEU A 337 -6.44 5.69 -8.54
CA LEU A 337 -5.69 4.44 -8.52
C LEU A 337 -5.24 4.02 -9.92
N ASN A 338 -6.10 4.15 -10.93
CA ASN A 338 -5.73 3.81 -12.30
C ASN A 338 -4.63 4.74 -12.84
N LYS A 339 -4.67 6.04 -12.51
CA LYS A 339 -3.58 6.98 -12.86
C LYS A 339 -2.27 6.59 -12.19
N LEU A 340 -2.31 6.23 -10.91
CA LEU A 340 -1.13 5.75 -10.17
C LEU A 340 -0.55 4.48 -10.82
N MET A 341 -1.38 3.46 -11.07
CA MET A 341 -0.91 2.22 -11.68
C MET A 341 -0.35 2.45 -13.09
N HIS A 342 -0.94 3.36 -13.88
CA HIS A 342 -0.42 3.72 -15.20
C HIS A 342 0.97 4.35 -15.10
N MET A 343 1.17 5.27 -14.16
CA MET A 343 2.47 5.90 -13.91
C MET A 343 3.52 4.87 -13.49
N LEU A 344 3.18 3.97 -12.56
CA LEU A 344 4.11 2.92 -12.10
C LEU A 344 4.55 1.99 -13.23
N ASN A 345 3.63 1.58 -14.09
CA ASN A 345 3.91 0.72 -15.24
C ASN A 345 4.84 1.36 -16.30
N GLN A 346 5.03 2.67 -16.26
CA GLN A 346 5.94 3.40 -17.15
C GLN A 346 7.34 3.60 -16.54
N THR A 347 7.58 3.07 -15.34
CA THR A 347 8.83 3.25 -14.59
C THR A 347 9.52 1.92 -14.31
N HIS A 348 10.79 1.99 -13.92
CA HIS A 348 11.52 0.84 -13.38
C HIS A 348 11.41 0.87 -11.84
N PRO A 349 10.63 -0.04 -11.22
CA PRO A 349 10.35 0.02 -9.80
C PRO A 349 11.48 -0.59 -8.94
N HIS A 350 11.72 0.05 -7.80
CA HIS A 350 12.54 -0.49 -6.72
C HIS A 350 11.70 -0.60 -5.45
N PHE A 351 11.86 -1.69 -4.69
CA PHE A 351 11.01 -1.99 -3.54
C PHE A 351 11.79 -1.97 -2.23
N ILE A 352 11.35 -1.16 -1.28
CA ILE A 352 11.87 -1.12 0.10
C ILE A 352 10.72 -1.48 1.05
N ARG A 353 10.92 -2.49 1.91
CA ARG A 353 9.93 -2.93 2.90
C ARG A 353 10.44 -2.62 4.31
N CYS A 354 9.94 -1.53 4.88
CA CYS A 354 10.23 -1.17 6.27
C CYS A 354 9.47 -2.11 7.23
N ILE A 355 10.13 -2.55 8.30
CA ILE A 355 9.56 -3.46 9.29
C ILE A 355 9.64 -2.82 10.66
N ILE A 356 8.50 -2.76 11.35
CA ILE A 356 8.41 -2.32 12.74
C ILE A 356 8.84 -3.49 13.64
N PRO A 357 9.93 -3.36 14.41
CA PRO A 357 10.44 -4.49 15.18
C PRO A 357 9.63 -4.74 16.47
N ASN A 358 9.01 -3.72 17.06
CA ASN A 358 8.13 -3.82 18.24
C ASN A 358 7.20 -2.59 18.36
N GLU A 359 6.05 -2.75 19.01
CA GLU A 359 5.07 -1.66 19.18
C GLU A 359 5.55 -0.58 20.19
N GLN A 360 6.47 -0.95 21.09
CA GLN A 360 7.01 -0.06 22.12
C GLN A 360 8.05 0.92 21.58
N LYS A 361 8.41 0.85 20.28
CA LYS A 361 9.45 1.65 19.64
C LYS A 361 10.82 1.56 20.34
N LYS A 362 11.13 0.44 20.98
CA LYS A 362 12.40 0.19 21.68
C LYS A 362 13.47 -0.32 20.72
N SER A 363 14.66 0.27 20.76
CA SER A 363 15.80 -0.22 19.97
C SER A 363 16.24 -1.62 20.43
N GLY A 364 16.63 -2.47 19.48
CA GLY A 364 17.18 -3.81 19.74
C GLY A 364 16.18 -4.90 20.16
N VAL A 365 14.88 -4.58 20.26
CA VAL A 365 13.83 -5.55 20.62
C VAL A 365 13.04 -5.96 19.38
N ILE A 366 12.87 -7.27 19.17
CA ILE A 366 12.08 -7.82 18.06
C ILE A 366 10.92 -8.67 18.62
N GLU A 367 9.70 -8.32 18.23
CA GLU A 367 8.48 -9.09 18.49
C GLU A 367 8.17 -9.97 17.27
N ALA A 368 8.48 -11.27 17.37
CA ALA A 368 8.42 -12.19 16.23
C ALA A 368 7.05 -12.25 15.55
N ASN A 369 5.95 -12.26 16.32
CA ASN A 369 4.60 -12.30 15.76
C ASN A 369 4.25 -11.02 14.99
N LEU A 370 4.67 -9.85 15.50
CA LEU A 370 4.46 -8.56 14.84
C LEU A 370 5.21 -8.50 13.52
N VAL A 371 6.47 -8.94 13.50
CA VAL A 371 7.30 -8.97 12.29
C VAL A 371 6.74 -9.97 11.28
N LEU A 372 6.35 -11.18 11.72
CA LEU A 372 5.79 -12.19 10.83
C LEU A 372 4.49 -11.71 10.16
N ASN A 373 3.61 -11.07 10.92
CA ASN A 373 2.38 -10.47 10.38
C ASN A 373 2.69 -9.41 9.32
N GLN A 374 3.68 -8.54 9.57
CA GLN A 374 4.12 -7.54 8.58
C GLN A 374 4.74 -8.17 7.33
N LEU A 375 5.59 -9.19 7.46
CA LEU A 375 6.19 -9.87 6.31
C LEU A 375 5.13 -10.56 5.43
N THR A 376 4.03 -10.98 6.05
CA THR A 376 2.84 -11.51 5.35
C THR A 376 2.11 -10.37 4.64
N CYS A 377 1.77 -9.30 5.36
CA CYS A 377 1.03 -8.14 4.83
C CYS A 377 1.79 -7.33 3.79
N ASN A 378 3.12 -7.29 3.84
CA ASN A 378 3.96 -6.57 2.88
C ASN A 378 4.33 -7.40 1.65
N GLY A 379 3.83 -8.65 1.56
CA GLY A 379 4.05 -9.53 0.42
C GLY A 379 5.45 -10.13 0.30
N VAL A 380 6.31 -9.98 1.32
CA VAL A 380 7.67 -10.54 1.32
C VAL A 380 7.61 -12.07 1.30
N LEU A 381 6.73 -12.66 2.12
CA LEU A 381 6.55 -14.12 2.12
C LEU A 381 6.02 -14.64 0.78
N GLU A 382 5.22 -13.83 0.10
CA GLU A 382 4.67 -14.16 -1.21
C GLU A 382 5.75 -14.13 -2.30
N GLY A 383 6.62 -13.12 -2.28
CA GLY A 383 7.83 -13.10 -3.10
C GLY A 383 8.71 -14.33 -2.86
N ILE A 384 8.96 -14.67 -1.59
CA ILE A 384 9.72 -15.89 -1.23
C ILE A 384 9.02 -17.16 -1.75
N ARG A 385 7.70 -17.27 -1.61
CA ARG A 385 6.92 -18.41 -2.11
C ARG A 385 7.10 -18.59 -3.62
N ILE A 386 7.04 -17.50 -4.38
CA ILE A 386 7.23 -17.51 -5.83
C ILE A 386 8.68 -17.86 -6.18
N CYS A 387 9.67 -17.18 -5.61
CA CYS A 387 11.09 -17.45 -5.87
C CYS A 387 11.49 -18.90 -5.54
N ARG A 388 10.89 -19.52 -4.51
CA ARG A 388 11.13 -20.92 -4.15
C ARG A 388 10.61 -21.94 -5.16
N LYS A 389 9.67 -21.56 -6.04
CA LYS A 389 9.22 -22.45 -7.14
C LYS A 389 10.25 -22.54 -8.26
N GLY A 390 11.09 -21.52 -8.42
CA GLY A 390 12.22 -21.51 -9.35
C GLY A 390 13.54 -21.90 -8.70
N PHE A 391 14.61 -21.23 -9.12
CA PHE A 391 15.95 -21.45 -8.61
C PHE A 391 16.43 -20.18 -7.86
N PRO A 392 16.04 -20.04 -6.58
CA PRO A 392 16.32 -18.82 -5.82
C PRO A 392 17.81 -18.64 -5.51
N ASN A 393 18.56 -19.74 -5.48
CA ASN A 393 19.98 -19.74 -5.18
C ASN A 393 20.78 -19.73 -6.48
N ARG A 394 21.68 -18.75 -6.63
CA ARG A 394 22.48 -18.56 -7.86
C ARG A 394 23.93 -18.32 -7.47
N MET A 395 24.84 -19.06 -8.09
CA MET A 395 26.27 -18.89 -7.85
C MET A 395 27.02 -18.76 -9.18
N PRO A 396 27.83 -17.70 -9.36
CA PRO A 396 28.77 -17.64 -10.46
C PRO A 396 29.65 -18.89 -10.51
N TYR A 397 29.98 -19.36 -11.72
CA TYR A 397 30.78 -20.58 -11.88
C TYR A 397 32.13 -20.51 -11.16
N LEU A 398 32.76 -19.33 -11.10
CA LEU A 398 34.01 -19.10 -10.38
C LEU A 398 33.86 -19.41 -8.88
N ASP A 399 32.87 -18.79 -8.23
CA ASP A 399 32.62 -18.97 -6.80
C ASP A 399 32.20 -20.41 -6.49
N PHE A 400 31.38 -21.00 -7.36
CA PHE A 400 30.93 -22.38 -7.22
C PHE A 400 32.09 -23.37 -7.29
N LYS A 401 32.99 -23.21 -8.27
CA LYS A 401 34.21 -24.02 -8.40
C LYS A 401 35.11 -23.84 -7.18
N GLN A 402 35.41 -22.60 -6.79
CA GLN A 402 36.28 -22.33 -5.64
C GLN A 402 35.75 -22.96 -4.36
N ARG A 403 34.42 -22.94 -4.15
CA ARG A 403 33.80 -23.47 -2.93
C ARG A 403 33.67 -24.98 -2.93
N TYR A 404 33.26 -25.59 -4.05
CA TYR A 404 32.85 -27.00 -4.11
C TYR A 404 33.77 -27.93 -4.92
N ALA A 405 34.91 -27.45 -5.44
CA ALA A 405 35.86 -28.31 -6.15
C ALA A 405 36.31 -29.54 -5.32
N VAL A 406 36.32 -29.45 -3.99
CA VAL A 406 36.65 -30.57 -3.10
C VAL A 406 35.73 -31.78 -3.28
N LEU A 407 34.47 -31.56 -3.66
CA LEU A 407 33.46 -32.61 -3.82
C LEU A 407 33.67 -33.45 -5.10
N ALA A 408 34.35 -32.88 -6.09
CA ALA A 408 34.63 -33.50 -7.39
C ALA A 408 35.96 -32.96 -7.95
N ALA A 409 37.04 -33.24 -7.23
CA ALA A 409 38.35 -32.65 -7.49
C ALA A 409 38.93 -33.03 -8.87
N GLU A 410 38.65 -34.24 -9.36
CA GLU A 410 39.12 -34.66 -10.68
C GLU A 410 38.42 -33.88 -11.79
N GLU A 411 37.10 -33.77 -11.72
CA GLU A 411 36.27 -33.05 -12.68
C GLU A 411 36.63 -31.55 -12.69
N ALA A 412 36.81 -30.96 -11.50
CA ALA A 412 37.23 -29.57 -11.35
C ALA A 412 38.64 -29.30 -11.92
N LYS A 413 39.55 -30.28 -11.85
CA LYS A 413 40.93 -30.18 -12.38
C LYS A 413 41.01 -30.41 -13.89
N LYS A 414 40.17 -31.28 -14.45
CA LYS A 414 40.14 -31.60 -15.89
C LYS A 414 39.55 -30.47 -16.74
N ALA A 415 38.68 -29.65 -16.15
CA ALA A 415 38.00 -28.56 -16.83
C ALA A 415 38.96 -27.43 -17.25
N LYS A 416 38.75 -26.89 -18.46
CA LYS A 416 39.52 -25.75 -19.00
C LYS A 416 38.90 -24.41 -18.62
N THR A 417 37.58 -24.38 -18.39
CA THR A 417 36.83 -23.19 -18.01
C THR A 417 36.12 -23.39 -16.67
N ASP A 418 35.80 -22.31 -15.97
CA ASP A 418 35.05 -22.39 -14.71
C ASP A 418 33.64 -22.96 -14.91
N LYS A 419 33.04 -22.71 -16.09
CA LYS A 419 31.77 -23.30 -16.51
C LYS A 419 31.85 -24.82 -16.61
N GLU A 420 32.84 -25.33 -17.33
CA GLU A 420 33.07 -26.79 -17.45
C GLU A 420 33.31 -27.42 -16.07
N ALA A 421 34.05 -26.75 -15.19
CA ALA A 421 34.30 -27.23 -13.83
C ALA A 421 33.00 -27.31 -13.03
N GLY A 422 32.20 -26.24 -13.03
CA GLY A 422 30.94 -26.22 -12.31
C GLY A 422 29.95 -27.27 -12.82
N GLN A 423 29.81 -27.41 -14.14
CA GLN A 423 29.00 -28.45 -14.78
C GLN A 423 29.50 -29.86 -14.45
N GLY A 424 30.82 -30.07 -14.48
CA GLY A 424 31.44 -31.33 -14.10
C GLY A 424 31.15 -31.73 -12.65
N ILE A 425 31.24 -30.76 -11.72
CA ILE A 425 30.96 -30.98 -10.29
C ILE A 425 29.49 -31.39 -10.10
N VAL A 426 28.51 -30.64 -10.64
CA VAL A 426 27.09 -30.98 -10.47
C VAL A 426 26.71 -32.29 -11.14
N ASN A 427 27.29 -32.59 -12.31
CA ASN A 427 27.06 -33.87 -13.01
C ASN A 427 27.61 -35.06 -12.20
N LYS A 428 28.80 -34.90 -11.60
CA LYS A 428 29.39 -35.93 -10.73
C LYS A 428 28.53 -36.16 -9.49
N LEU A 429 28.11 -35.09 -8.83
CA LEU A 429 27.23 -35.17 -7.67
C LEU A 429 25.88 -35.80 -8.01
N SER A 430 25.34 -35.51 -9.20
CA SER A 430 24.11 -36.13 -9.68
C SER A 430 24.27 -37.63 -9.97
N SER A 431 25.40 -38.03 -10.59
CA SER A 431 25.71 -39.45 -10.80
C SER A 431 25.90 -40.25 -9.50
N LYS A 432 26.31 -39.59 -8.41
CA LYS A 432 26.44 -40.19 -7.08
C LYS A 432 25.09 -40.27 -6.33
N GLY A 433 24.03 -39.67 -6.88
CA GLY A 433 22.71 -39.59 -6.23
C GLY A 433 22.61 -38.49 -5.16
N SER A 434 23.65 -37.68 -4.96
CA SER A 434 23.66 -36.56 -4.01
C SER A 434 22.88 -35.34 -4.50
N LEU A 435 22.57 -35.28 -5.79
CA LEU A 435 21.81 -34.20 -6.43
C LEU A 435 20.85 -34.78 -7.48
N LYS A 436 19.57 -34.40 -7.46
CA LYS A 436 18.67 -34.79 -8.56
C LYS A 436 18.82 -33.81 -9.72
N PRO A 437 18.60 -34.24 -10.98
CA PRO A 437 18.61 -33.34 -12.14
C PRO A 437 17.61 -32.18 -12.04
N GLU A 438 16.55 -32.34 -11.25
CA GLU A 438 15.53 -31.32 -10.99
C GLU A 438 15.94 -30.28 -9.93
N ASP A 439 17.04 -30.51 -9.19
CA ASP A 439 17.48 -29.66 -8.09
C ASP A 439 18.37 -28.49 -8.54
N PHE A 440 18.90 -28.56 -9.75
CA PHE A 440 19.81 -27.56 -10.31
C PHE A 440 19.55 -27.29 -11.79
N GLN A 441 20.07 -26.16 -12.25
CA GLN A 441 20.14 -25.85 -13.67
C GLN A 441 21.43 -25.09 -13.99
N CYS A 442 22.03 -25.40 -15.14
CA CYS A 442 23.28 -24.76 -15.57
C CYS A 442 22.99 -23.64 -16.56
N GLY A 443 23.21 -22.39 -16.13
CA GLY A 443 23.12 -21.22 -17.00
C GLY A 443 24.37 -20.99 -17.84
N LEU A 444 24.43 -19.85 -18.52
CA LEU A 444 25.59 -19.42 -19.29
C LEU A 444 26.75 -18.99 -18.40
N THR A 445 26.50 -18.24 -17.33
CA THR A 445 27.53 -17.66 -16.45
C THR A 445 27.43 -18.13 -14.99
N LYS A 446 26.30 -18.73 -14.60
CA LYS A 446 26.03 -19.16 -13.22
C LYS A 446 25.39 -20.55 -13.16
N VAL A 447 25.48 -21.19 -11.99
CA VAL A 447 24.69 -22.37 -11.62
C VAL A 447 23.53 -21.95 -10.73
N PHE A 448 22.37 -22.53 -10.99
CA PHE A 448 21.09 -22.25 -10.34
C PHE A 448 20.66 -23.46 -9.52
N PHE A 449 20.19 -23.23 -8.29
CA PHE A 449 19.79 -24.29 -7.36
C PHE A 449 18.43 -24.02 -6.73
N LYS A 450 17.67 -25.09 -6.49
CA LYS A 450 16.45 -25.03 -5.69
C LYS A 450 16.75 -24.68 -4.23
N ALA A 451 15.71 -24.28 -3.50
CA ALA A 451 15.81 -24.00 -2.07
C ALA A 451 16.26 -25.27 -1.30
N GLY A 452 17.18 -25.11 -0.35
CA GLY A 452 17.71 -26.20 0.49
C GLY A 452 18.90 -26.96 -0.12
N VAL A 453 19.10 -26.90 -1.44
CA VAL A 453 20.17 -27.65 -2.12
C VAL A 453 21.56 -27.18 -1.71
N LEU A 454 21.79 -25.86 -1.62
CA LEU A 454 23.08 -25.34 -1.16
C LEU A 454 23.41 -25.77 0.27
N ALA A 455 22.41 -25.87 1.16
CA ALA A 455 22.64 -26.34 2.53
C ALA A 455 23.13 -27.80 2.53
N HIS A 456 22.51 -28.65 1.69
CA HIS A 456 22.96 -30.03 1.51
C HIS A 456 24.38 -30.11 0.91
N LEU A 457 24.73 -29.23 -0.03
CA LEU A 457 26.10 -29.16 -0.57
C LEU A 457 27.13 -28.72 0.48
N GLU A 458 26.76 -27.85 1.41
CA GLU A 458 27.65 -27.48 2.53
C GLU A 458 27.85 -28.66 3.49
N GLU A 459 26.82 -29.45 3.80
CA GLU A 459 26.95 -30.66 4.63
C GLU A 459 27.95 -31.66 4.00
N LEU A 460 27.78 -31.98 2.71
CA LEU A 460 28.70 -32.86 1.98
C LEU A 460 30.13 -32.32 1.97
N ARG A 461 30.26 -30.99 1.85
CA ARG A 461 31.56 -30.32 1.83
C ARG A 461 32.25 -30.40 3.18
N ASP A 462 31.52 -30.22 4.27
CA ASP A 462 32.05 -30.32 5.62
C ASP A 462 32.51 -31.74 5.95
N GLU A 463 31.77 -32.76 5.50
CA GLU A 463 32.17 -34.17 5.62
C GLU A 463 33.51 -34.46 4.90
N GLU A 464 33.63 -34.07 3.64
CA GLU A 464 34.87 -34.28 2.86
C GLU A 464 36.06 -33.47 3.42
N LEU A 465 35.83 -32.22 3.82
CA LEU A 465 36.85 -31.40 4.46
C LEU A 465 37.31 -32.00 5.79
N SER A 466 36.41 -32.55 6.60
CA SER A 466 36.75 -33.21 7.86
C SER A 466 37.72 -34.38 7.62
N ILE A 467 37.48 -35.18 6.58
CA ILE A 467 38.38 -36.29 6.19
C ILE A 467 39.75 -35.76 5.77
N ILE A 468 39.80 -34.74 4.91
CA ILE A 468 41.05 -34.16 4.41
C ILE A 468 41.85 -33.53 5.55
N ILE A 469 41.22 -32.72 6.39
CA ILE A 469 41.86 -32.07 7.53
C ILE A 469 42.35 -33.11 8.54
N THR A 470 41.60 -34.18 8.79
CA THR A 470 42.04 -35.26 9.69
C THR A 470 43.28 -35.97 9.14
N LYS A 471 43.32 -36.27 7.83
CA LYS A 471 44.51 -36.83 7.18
C LYS A 471 45.71 -35.90 7.25
N PHE A 472 45.50 -34.60 6.98
CA PHE A 472 46.54 -33.58 7.08
C PHE A 472 47.11 -33.47 8.50
N GLN A 473 46.23 -33.37 9.51
CA GLN A 473 46.63 -33.35 10.91
C GLN A 473 47.39 -34.62 11.32
N SER A 474 46.97 -35.79 10.83
CA SER A 474 47.68 -37.06 11.06
C SER A 474 49.11 -37.02 10.50
N ALA A 475 49.28 -36.53 9.27
CA ALA A 475 50.59 -36.36 8.65
C ALA A 475 51.47 -35.36 9.41
N CYS A 476 50.91 -34.22 9.86
CA CYS A 476 51.63 -33.26 10.69
C CYS A 476 52.07 -33.86 12.03
N ARG A 477 51.17 -34.60 12.72
CA ARG A 477 51.50 -35.28 13.99
C ARG A 477 52.61 -36.31 13.78
N HIS A 478 52.54 -37.10 12.72
CA HIS A 478 53.60 -38.06 12.38
C HIS A 478 54.94 -37.35 12.12
N TYR A 479 54.95 -36.28 11.31
CA TYR A 479 56.16 -35.50 11.02
C TYR A 479 56.81 -34.95 12.29
N LEU A 480 56.02 -34.34 13.18
CA LEU A 480 56.50 -33.82 14.45
C LEU A 480 57.03 -34.93 15.37
N ALA A 481 56.36 -36.08 15.43
CA ALA A 481 56.80 -37.23 16.22
C ALA A 481 58.13 -37.81 15.69
N MET A 482 58.30 -37.91 14.37
CA MET A 482 59.56 -38.37 13.76
C MET A 482 60.70 -37.39 14.03
N TRP A 483 60.43 -36.09 14.05
CA TRP A 483 61.42 -35.07 14.38
C TRP A 483 61.84 -35.15 15.85
N ASP A 484 60.88 -35.30 16.77
CA ASP A 484 61.19 -35.52 18.20
C ASP A 484 61.96 -36.82 18.43
N TYR A 485 61.58 -37.91 17.73
CA TYR A 485 62.29 -39.18 17.79
C TYR A 485 63.75 -39.05 17.35
N LYS A 486 64.00 -38.39 16.22
CA LYS A 486 65.36 -38.14 15.73
C LYS A 486 66.17 -37.30 16.72
N ARG A 487 65.59 -36.22 17.25
CA ARG A 487 66.22 -35.40 18.29
C ARG A 487 66.62 -36.20 19.52
N ARG A 488 65.77 -37.14 19.96
CA ARG A 488 66.08 -38.03 21.11
C ARG A 488 67.16 -39.06 20.81
N LEU A 489 67.26 -39.54 19.56
CA LEU A 489 68.34 -40.40 19.14
C LEU A 489 69.69 -39.67 19.13
N ASP A 490 69.72 -38.43 18.64
CA ASP A 490 70.94 -37.59 18.58
C ASP A 490 71.43 -37.13 19.98
N GLN A 491 70.60 -37.29 21.02
CA GLN A 491 70.95 -36.99 22.42
C GLN A 491 71.53 -38.18 23.20
N LYS A 492 71.51 -39.38 22.62
CA LYS A 492 72.22 -40.56 23.15
C LYS A 492 73.61 -40.63 22.56
#